data_AF-A0A7C6ZNH7-F1
#
_entry.id   AF-A0A7C6ZNH7-F1
#
_cell.length_a   1.000
_cell.length_b   1.000
_cell.length_c   1.000
_cell.angle_alpha   90.00
_cell.angle_beta   90.00
_cell.angle_gamma   90.00
#
_symmetry.space_group_name_H-M   'P 1'
#
loop_
_entity.id
_entity.type
_entity.pdbx_description
1 polymer ?
#
loop_
_entity_poly.entity_id
_entity_poly.type
_entity_poly.pdbx_seq_one_letter_code
_entity_poly.pdbx_strand_id
1 'polypeptide(L)' 'MPRLSQRELMMLQDNISNEQVLINKFGFYAQQVRDPELKQVFQNIQRTHQQHYDILSRQLQAGLQ' A
#
# COMPACT_ATOMS: atom_id res chain seq x y z
N MET A 1 4.97 -10.23 22.00
CA MET A 1 5.65 -10.20 20.68
C MET A 1 6.94 -9.41 20.87
N PRO A 2 8.07 -9.79 20.26
CA PRO A 2 9.27 -8.96 20.34
C PRO A 2 8.95 -7.55 19.77
N ARG A 3 9.34 -6.50 20.49
CA ARG A 3 9.24 -5.13 20.01
C ARG A 3 10.10 -4.98 18.76
N LEU A 4 9.54 -4.33 17.74
CA LEU A 4 10.29 -4.02 16.52
C LEU A 4 11.44 -3.07 16.86
N SER A 5 12.58 -3.27 16.23
CA SER A 5 13.69 -2.33 16.29
C SER A 5 13.33 -1.02 15.58
N GLN A 6 14.06 0.05 15.91
CA GLN A 6 13.89 1.35 15.24
C GLN A 6 14.09 1.25 13.72
N ARG A 7 15.02 0.40 13.26
CA ARG A 7 15.27 0.16 11.84
C ARG A 7 14.06 -0.49 11.16
N GLU A 8 13.45 -1.49 11.79
CA GLU A 8 12.25 -2.16 11.27
C GLU A 8 11.05 -1.22 11.22
N LEU A 9 10.87 -0.36 12.23
CA LEU A 9 9.84 0.67 12.23
C LEU A 9 10.01 1.67 11.08
N MET A 10 11.25 2.12 10.83
CA MET A 10 11.54 3.00 9.68
C MET A 10 11.24 2.30 8.34
N MET A 11 11.66 1.04 8.18
CA MET A 11 11.37 0.27 6.97
C MET A 11 9.86 0.07 6.75
N LEU A 12 9.09 -0.15 7.81
CA LEU A 12 7.63 -0.21 7.73
C LEU A 12 7.04 1.14 7.27
N GLN A 13 7.50 2.25 7.83
CA GLN A 13 7.05 3.59 7.46
C GLN A 13 7.33 3.90 5.99
N ASP A 14 8.51 3.54 5.49
CA ASP A 14 8.91 3.71 4.09
C ASP A 14 8.04 2.85 3.17
N ASN A 15 7.80 1.59 3.53
CA ASN A 15 6.94 0.70 2.75
C ASN A 15 5.48 1.19 2.71
N ILE A 16 4.94 1.69 3.82
CA ILE A 16 3.60 2.30 3.88
C ILE A 16 3.52 3.49 2.91
N SER A 17 4.55 4.34 2.89
CA SER A 17 4.63 5.50 1.97
C SER A 17 4.70 5.05 0.51
N ASN A 18 5.45 3.99 0.20
CA ASN A 18 5.52 3.40 -1.13
C ASN A 18 4.16 2.84 -1.58
N GLU A 19 3.46 2.11 -0.71
CA GLU A 19 2.12 1.58 -1.03
C GLU A 19 1.14 2.73 -1.34
N GLN A 20 1.21 3.84 -0.60
CA GLN A 20 0.37 5.01 -0.88
C GLN A 20 0.64 5.63 -2.26
N VAL A 21 1.90 5.70 -2.69
CA VAL A 21 2.26 6.13 -4.05
C VAL A 21 1.68 5.19 -5.09
N LEU A 22 1.75 3.88 -4.88
CA LEU A 22 1.23 2.87 -5.80
C LEU A 22 -0.30 2.93 -5.89
N ILE A 23 -1.01 3.03 -4.76
CA ILE A 23 -2.47 3.20 -4.71
C ILE A 23 -2.88 4.42 -5.55
N ASN A 24 -2.24 5.56 -5.34
CA ASN A 24 -2.55 6.78 -6.08
C ASN A 24 -2.24 6.65 -7.57
N LYS A 25 -1.09 6.07 -7.93
CA LYS A 25 -0.66 5.87 -9.32
C LYS A 25 -1.65 5.00 -10.10
N PHE A 26 -2.02 3.85 -9.54
CA PHE A 26 -2.94 2.93 -10.22
C PHE A 26 -4.38 3.43 -10.21
N GLY A 27 -4.81 4.13 -9.15
CA GLY A 27 -6.10 4.82 -9.13
C GLY A 27 -6.18 5.92 -10.19
N PHE A 28 -5.12 6.70 -10.38
CA PHE A 28 -5.02 7.70 -11.44
C PHE A 28 -5.09 7.04 -12.82
N TYR A 29 -4.29 6.00 -13.09
CA TYR A 29 -4.32 5.32 -14.39
C TYR A 29 -5.66 4.65 -14.70
N ALA A 30 -6.33 4.06 -13.71
CA ALA A 30 -7.69 3.52 -13.87
C ALA A 30 -8.72 4.58 -14.30
N GLN A 31 -8.50 5.85 -14.01
CA GLN A 31 -9.36 6.96 -14.44
C GLN A 31 -9.01 7.49 -15.84
N GLN A 32 -7.75 7.34 -16.26
CA GLN A 32 -7.28 7.86 -17.55
C GLN A 32 -7.53 6.89 -18.73
N VAL A 33 -7.61 5.59 -18.45
CA VAL A 33 -7.81 4.60 -19.51
C VAL A 33 -9.27 4.45 -19.93
N ARG A 34 -9.48 4.25 -21.23
CA ARG A 34 -10.80 4.04 -21.84
C ARG A 34 -11.17 2.56 -21.98
N ASP A 35 -10.15 1.71 -22.10
CA ASP A 35 -10.34 0.27 -22.22
C ASP A 35 -10.87 -0.31 -20.88
N PRO A 36 -12.02 -1.00 -20.88
CA PRO A 36 -12.64 -1.48 -19.66
C PRO A 36 -11.86 -2.62 -18.98
N GLU A 37 -11.19 -3.47 -19.75
CA GLU A 37 -10.37 -4.56 -19.19
C GLU A 37 -9.12 -3.97 -18.53
N LEU A 38 -8.45 -3.03 -19.20
CA LEU A 38 -7.29 -2.35 -18.67
C LEU A 38 -7.63 -1.53 -17.41
N LYS A 39 -8.81 -0.89 -17.40
CA LYS A 39 -9.33 -0.22 -16.20
C LYS A 39 -9.49 -1.19 -15.05
N GLN A 40 -10.08 -2.36 -15.30
CA GLN A 40 -10.29 -3.38 -14.27
C GLN A 40 -8.94 -3.90 -13.73
N VAL A 41 -7.94 -4.07 -14.59
CA VAL A 41 -6.58 -4.46 -14.19
C VAL A 41 -5.98 -3.42 -13.24
N PHE A 42 -6.02 -2.13 -13.58
CA PHE A 42 -5.49 -1.09 -12.70
C PHE A 42 -6.24 -0.99 -11.37
N GLN A 43 -7.58 -1.15 -11.38
CA GLN A 43 -8.36 -1.19 -10.15
C GLN A 43 -8.03 -2.41 -9.28
N ASN A 44 -7.75 -3.57 -9.89
CA ASN A 44 -7.29 -4.75 -9.16
C ASN A 44 -5.94 -4.50 -8.48
N ILE A 45 -4.97 -3.95 -9.23
CA ILE A 45 -3.65 -3.62 -8.70
C ILE A 45 -3.76 -2.58 -7.56
N GLN A 46 -4.56 -1.52 -7.75
CA GLN A 46 -4.82 -0.52 -6.71
C GLN A 46 -5.37 -1.17 -5.43
N ARG A 47 -6.34 -2.09 -5.55
CA ARG A 47 -6.92 -2.80 -4.40
C ARG A 47 -5.90 -3.68 -3.68
N THR A 48 -5.02 -4.36 -4.41
CA THR A 48 -3.92 -5.14 -3.81
C THR A 48 -2.99 -4.24 -2.98
N HIS A 49 -2.58 -3.10 -3.52
CA HIS A 49 -1.75 -2.15 -2.77
C HIS A 49 -2.48 -1.56 -1.55
N GLN A 50 -3.79 -1.33 -1.64
CA GLN A 50 -4.60 -0.93 -0.47
C GLN A 50 -4.56 -2.00 0.63
N GLN A 51 -4.69 -3.28 0.27
CA GLN A 51 -4.60 -4.38 1.24
C GLN A 51 -3.22 -4.44 1.90
N HIS A 52 -2.14 -4.26 1.12
CA HIS A 52 -0.79 -4.21 1.66
C HIS A 52 -0.62 -3.04 2.65
N TYR A 53 -1.07 -1.84 2.26
CA TYR A 53 -1.06 -0.66 3.12
C TYR A 53 -1.75 -0.92 4.46
N ASP A 54 -2.95 -1.53 4.43
CA ASP A 54 -3.73 -1.81 5.64
C ASP A 54 -3.03 -2.85 6.54
N ILE A 55 -2.35 -3.84 5.96
CA ILE A 55 -1.56 -4.84 6.70
C ILE A 55 -0.35 -4.17 7.36
N LEU A 56 0.44 -3.42 6.60
CA LEU A 56 1.64 -2.75 7.08
C LEU A 56 1.31 -1.71 8.17
N SER A 57 0.22 -0.97 7.99
CA SER A 57 -0.25 0.01 8.99
C SER A 57 -0.64 -0.65 10.30
N ARG A 58 -1.31 -1.81 10.26
CA ARG A 58 -1.62 -2.61 11.47
C ARG A 58 -0.36 -3.15 12.13
N GLN A 59 0.62 -3.61 11.35
CA GLN A 59 1.90 -4.08 11.89
C GLN A 59 2.69 -2.95 12.55
N LEU A 60 2.73 -1.76 11.96
CA LEU A 60 3.37 -0.59 12.55
C LEU A 60 2.72 -0.22 13.89
N GLN A 61 1.38 -0.17 13.94
CA GLN A 61 0.65 0.10 15.19
C GLN A 61 0.92 -0.95 16.27
N ALA A 62 0.96 -2.24 15.91
CA ALA A 62 1.28 -3.31 16.86
C ALA A 62 2.73 -3.26 17.36
N GLY A 63 3.68 -2.86 16.49
CA GLY A 63 5.09 -2.74 16.85
C GLY A 63 5.45 -1.55 17.74
N LEU A 64 4.55 -0.55 17.84
CA LEU A 64 4.70 0.61 18.72
C LEU A 64 4.22 0.34 20.16
N GLN A 65 3.54 -0.79 20.42
CA GLN A 65 3.07 -1.22 21.75
C GLN A 65 4.17 -2.00 22.49
#